data_AF-A0A3N2Q722-F1
#
_entry.id   AF-A0A3N2Q722-F1
#
_cell.length_a   1.000
_cell.length_b   1.000
_cell.length_c   1.000
_cell.angle_alpha   90.00
_cell.angle_beta   90.00
_cell.angle_gamma   90.00
#
_symmetry.space_group_name_H-M   'P 1'
#
loop_
_entity.id
_entity.type
_entity.pdbx_description
1 polymer ?
#
loop_
_entity_poly.entity_id
_entity_poly.type
_entity_poly.pdbx_seq_one_letter_code
_entity_poly.pdbx_strand_id
1 'polypeptide(L)'
;MPAFGNTTVINNTSAALSNGVSDIEPGSAIVGWVRASDDRGTVDILFSCCLTIVLCVWVSTYPNVPSPQDRWYHQVRDKFNLACIGFLGPDFLFGIAIGQLTSARRSVKMFRDSPELLEGRLWTLTHAFYADMGGFILTSPDYPLGFPIDAEQLYYLVKHGHLDFPRLTLDRIKEKSKADTLSRILVLWQVIWFSATEFHRIANGHPITTLELTALTFACVMVATSAVWYFKPSIANAEILETREGRTVAFIRDCARHKTHPNLPIKWYRTPLDFISRRNFHIDKHWQYYSRLTHIVGVPFFSREVRTVPWDRFPSDTWIAPEGWIIPFGLLIQIPFSLAFLAGWDMHFPSEGEMWAWRACSIFHAAYSLLGTVYFMFGSLRGRGERLISLRTVGGLVKSQSDVNSGATQNHTELSSSSDLESQLVQDDVTLNGLGALRAKTGAVKPLRRAKTGFTTWVARWRNISLDQDPDMEVPLRWMVPFLIPTFLYIFCRLYFYAEDFIALRQQPEAVYLGHERFIPFF
;
A
#
# COMPACT_ATOMS: atom_id res chain seq x y z
N MET A 1 46.54 72.35 -6.08
CA MET A 1 46.58 73.37 -7.17
C MET A 1 47.96 73.32 -7.82
N PRO A 2 48.09 73.50 -9.15
CA PRO A 2 47.32 72.95 -10.27
C PRO A 2 48.11 71.72 -10.83
N ALA A 3 48.13 71.26 -12.10
CA ALA A 3 47.31 71.53 -13.29
C ALA A 3 47.18 70.27 -14.19
N PHE A 4 46.09 70.26 -14.96
CA PHE A 4 45.81 69.65 -16.28
C PHE A 4 46.94 69.12 -17.20
N GLY A 5 46.61 68.06 -17.94
CA GLY A 5 47.36 67.55 -19.09
C GLY A 5 46.56 66.50 -19.91
N ASN A 6 45.52 66.95 -20.64
CA ASN A 6 44.74 66.07 -21.52
C ASN A 6 45.56 65.56 -22.72
N THR A 7 45.24 64.35 -23.21
CA THR A 7 45.51 63.96 -24.61
C THR A 7 44.21 63.53 -25.26
N THR A 8 43.76 64.31 -26.24
CA THR A 8 42.55 64.05 -27.05
C THR A 8 42.89 63.32 -28.34
N VAL A 9 42.15 62.27 -28.69
CA VAL A 9 42.03 61.81 -30.09
C VAL A 9 40.56 61.53 -30.43
N ILE A 10 39.93 62.54 -31.04
CA ILE A 10 38.95 62.48 -32.13
C ILE A 10 37.71 61.57 -31.96
N ASN A 11 36.57 62.20 -31.66
CA ASN A 11 35.25 61.70 -32.03
C ASN A 11 35.06 61.77 -33.54
N ASN A 12 34.39 60.77 -34.13
CA ASN A 12 33.62 60.96 -35.36
C ASN A 12 32.18 60.49 -35.14
N THR A 13 31.23 61.26 -35.63
CA THR A 13 29.81 61.22 -35.25
C THR A 13 28.96 60.30 -36.12
N SER A 14 28.06 59.56 -35.47
CA SER A 14 26.68 59.21 -35.90
C SER A 14 26.38 58.97 -37.40
N ALA A 15 25.87 57.77 -37.72
CA ALA A 15 24.47 57.58 -38.14
C ALA A 15 24.19 56.11 -38.51
N ALA A 16 22.91 55.73 -38.46
CA ALA A 16 22.33 54.52 -39.06
C ALA A 16 22.91 53.16 -38.62
N LEU A 17 22.30 52.58 -37.57
CA LEU A 17 21.62 51.27 -37.66
C LEU A 17 20.73 51.03 -36.41
N SER A 18 19.82 51.97 -36.15
CA SER A 18 18.64 51.67 -35.35
C SER A 18 17.66 50.87 -36.21
N ASN A 19 17.62 49.55 -36.04
CA ASN A 19 16.50 48.67 -36.43
C ASN A 19 16.74 47.28 -35.82
N GLY A 20 15.82 46.79 -34.99
CA GLY A 20 15.84 45.39 -34.52
C GLY A 20 16.21 45.16 -33.04
N VAL A 21 16.03 46.13 -32.14
CA VAL A 21 15.70 45.78 -30.76
C VAL A 21 14.19 45.60 -30.71
N SER A 22 13.74 44.36 -30.82
CA SER A 22 12.41 44.00 -30.35
C SER A 22 12.35 44.26 -28.85
N ASP A 23 11.27 44.85 -28.36
CA ASP A 23 11.01 44.96 -26.93
C ASP A 23 10.91 43.54 -26.34
N ILE A 24 12.01 43.05 -25.77
CA ILE A 24 12.06 41.79 -25.04
C ILE A 24 11.31 42.05 -23.73
N GLU A 25 10.11 41.47 -23.59
CA GLU A 25 9.37 41.57 -22.34
C GLU A 25 10.25 41.07 -21.18
N PRO A 26 10.42 41.84 -20.10
CA PRO A 26 11.29 41.47 -18.99
C PRO A 26 10.79 40.17 -18.36
N GLY A 27 11.62 39.12 -18.40
CA GLY A 27 11.27 37.76 -18.01
C GLY A 27 11.30 36.71 -19.14
N SER A 28 11.39 37.12 -20.41
CA SER A 28 11.46 36.22 -21.58
C SER A 28 12.87 35.75 -21.95
N ALA A 29 13.92 36.27 -21.29
CA ALA A 29 15.29 35.81 -21.47
C ALA A 29 15.45 34.37 -20.91
N ILE A 30 16.04 33.46 -21.69
CA ILE A 30 16.41 32.12 -21.21
C ILE A 30 17.78 32.21 -20.56
N VAL A 31 17.85 31.85 -19.27
CA VAL A 31 19.06 31.85 -18.47
C VAL A 31 19.43 30.44 -18.03
N GLY A 32 20.72 30.23 -17.77
CA GLY A 32 21.23 28.96 -17.23
C GLY A 32 21.16 28.92 -15.70
N TRP A 33 22.25 28.46 -15.09
CA TRP A 33 22.41 28.46 -13.64
C TRP A 33 22.45 29.88 -13.06
N VAL A 34 21.50 30.19 -12.16
CA VAL A 34 21.41 31.46 -11.45
C VAL A 34 21.88 31.28 -10.01
N ARG A 35 22.86 32.10 -9.58
CA ARG A 35 23.28 32.17 -8.17
C ARG A 35 22.22 32.92 -7.36
N ALA A 36 21.96 32.45 -6.14
CA ALA A 36 21.12 33.18 -5.19
C ALA A 36 21.64 34.62 -5.01
N SER A 37 20.76 35.58 -5.23
CA SER A 37 21.00 37.02 -5.06
C SER A 37 19.96 37.54 -4.07
N ASP A 38 19.48 38.78 -4.19
CA ASP A 38 18.29 39.25 -3.45
C ASP A 38 17.00 38.53 -3.89
N ASP A 39 17.03 37.85 -5.04
CA ASP A 39 16.01 36.93 -5.51
C ASP A 39 16.48 35.45 -5.45
N ARG A 40 15.54 34.53 -5.68
CA ARG A 40 15.70 33.07 -5.60
C ARG A 40 16.67 32.54 -6.68
N GLY A 41 17.65 31.72 -6.29
CA GLY A 41 18.59 31.06 -7.22
C GLY A 41 18.23 29.60 -7.53
N THR A 42 18.95 28.98 -8.47
CA THR A 42 18.72 27.57 -8.87
C THR A 42 18.94 26.58 -7.72
N VAL A 43 19.86 26.89 -6.78
CA VAL A 43 20.07 26.08 -5.56
C VAL A 43 18.85 26.11 -4.66
N ASP A 44 18.18 27.25 -4.53
CA ASP A 44 17.02 27.41 -3.67
C ASP A 44 15.83 26.60 -4.19
N ILE A 45 15.63 26.57 -5.52
CA ILE A 45 14.64 25.69 -6.17
C ILE A 45 14.95 24.22 -5.89
N LEU A 46 16.19 23.80 -6.18
CA LEU A 46 16.64 22.41 -5.98
C LEU A 46 16.42 21.96 -4.54
N PHE A 47 16.89 22.75 -3.58
CA PHE A 47 16.84 22.39 -2.17
C PHE A 47 15.42 22.47 -1.62
N SER A 48 14.63 23.51 -1.93
CA SER A 48 13.25 23.62 -1.44
C SER A 48 12.38 22.45 -1.94
N CYS A 49 12.51 22.08 -3.21
CA CYS A 49 11.72 20.99 -3.80
C CYS A 49 12.20 19.62 -3.31
N CYS A 50 13.50 19.33 -3.37
CA CYS A 50 14.03 18.03 -2.94
C CYS A 50 13.80 17.81 -1.44
N LEU A 51 13.99 18.84 -0.60
CA LEU A 51 13.69 18.76 0.82
C LEU A 51 12.19 18.49 1.05
N THR A 52 11.31 19.22 0.37
CA THR A 52 9.85 19.02 0.50
C THR A 52 9.43 17.60 0.11
N ILE A 53 9.92 17.09 -1.02
CA ILE A 53 9.65 15.71 -1.50
C ILE A 53 10.16 14.67 -0.49
N VAL A 54 11.42 14.77 -0.06
CA VAL A 54 12.02 13.79 0.86
C VAL A 54 11.34 13.82 2.23
N LEU A 55 11.10 15.01 2.78
CA LEU A 55 10.46 15.17 4.08
C LEU A 55 9.00 14.72 4.08
N CYS A 56 8.20 15.09 3.06
CA CYS A 56 6.80 14.71 3.01
C CYS A 56 6.64 13.20 2.83
N VAL A 57 7.44 12.55 1.97
CA VAL A 57 7.44 11.08 1.84
C VAL A 57 7.90 10.40 3.12
N TRP A 58 9.01 10.85 3.73
CA TRP A 58 9.56 10.20 4.91
C TRP A 58 8.67 10.33 6.16
N VAL A 59 8.02 11.47 6.38
CA VAL A 59 7.14 11.66 7.55
C VAL A 59 5.79 10.96 7.37
N SER A 60 5.29 10.85 6.14
CA SER A 60 4.04 10.14 5.83
C SER A 60 4.15 8.62 5.77
N THR A 61 5.34 8.02 5.94
CA THR A 61 5.51 6.55 5.86
C THR A 61 5.37 5.88 7.23
N TYR A 62 4.31 5.07 7.37
CA TYR A 62 3.97 4.35 8.60
C TYR A 62 4.10 2.83 8.38
N PRO A 63 5.28 2.24 8.65
CA PRO A 63 5.45 0.79 8.59
C PRO A 63 4.56 0.08 9.62
N ASN A 64 4.30 -1.20 9.38
CA ASN A 64 3.62 -2.07 10.34
C ASN A 64 4.55 -2.48 11.49
N VAL A 65 3.99 -3.12 12.53
CA VAL A 65 4.78 -3.62 13.66
C VAL A 65 5.78 -4.68 13.13
N PRO A 66 7.06 -4.59 13.51
CA PRO A 66 8.07 -5.57 13.11
C PRO A 66 7.85 -6.92 13.82
N SER A 67 8.57 -7.95 13.36
CA SER A 67 8.59 -9.24 14.07
C SER A 67 9.17 -9.06 15.48
N PRO A 68 8.69 -9.82 16.50
CA PRO A 68 9.34 -9.87 17.81
C PRO A 68 10.83 -10.27 17.77
N GLN A 69 11.28 -10.89 16.67
CA GLN A 69 12.67 -11.31 16.45
C GLN A 69 13.51 -10.27 15.68
N ASP A 70 12.91 -9.16 15.25
CA ASP A 70 13.57 -8.15 14.43
C ASP A 70 14.51 -7.24 15.24
N ARG A 71 15.61 -6.84 14.58
CA ARG A 71 16.54 -5.83 15.09
C ARG A 71 16.10 -4.43 14.68
N TRP A 72 16.59 -3.41 15.38
CA TRP A 72 16.22 -2.00 15.14
C TRP A 72 16.32 -1.56 13.66
N TYR A 73 17.33 -2.03 12.92
CA TYR A 73 17.53 -1.65 11.51
C TYR A 73 16.48 -2.29 10.57
N HIS A 74 15.78 -3.35 10.97
CA HIS A 74 14.65 -3.88 10.19
C HIS A 74 13.47 -2.90 10.18
N GLN A 75 13.20 -2.18 11.28
CA GLN A 75 12.18 -1.12 11.33
C GLN A 75 12.55 0.04 10.38
N VAL A 76 13.83 0.45 10.40
CA VAL A 76 14.35 1.50 9.50
C VAL A 76 14.26 1.05 8.03
N ARG A 77 14.60 -0.21 7.74
CA ARG A 77 14.49 -0.80 6.39
C ARG A 77 13.04 -0.88 5.92
N ASP A 78 12.12 -1.33 6.76
CA ASP A 78 10.70 -1.41 6.40
C ASP A 78 10.10 -0.02 6.16
N LYS A 79 10.55 1.00 6.90
CA LYS A 79 10.22 2.40 6.62
C LYS A 79 10.82 2.90 5.30
N PHE A 80 12.10 2.63 5.05
CA PHE A 80 12.78 3.00 3.81
C PHE A 80 12.12 2.35 2.58
N ASN A 81 11.82 1.06 2.64
CA ASN A 81 11.11 0.34 1.58
C ASN A 81 9.74 0.98 1.27
N LEU A 82 9.00 1.37 2.32
CA LEU A 82 7.71 2.05 2.19
C LEU A 82 7.87 3.47 1.60
N ALA A 83 8.98 4.16 1.90
CA ALA A 83 9.35 5.42 1.24
C ALA A 83 9.73 5.23 -0.23
N CYS A 84 10.40 4.13 -0.60
CA CYS A 84 10.67 3.81 -2.01
C CYS A 84 9.38 3.58 -2.82
N ILE A 85 8.33 3.03 -2.21
CA ILE A 85 6.99 2.99 -2.84
C ILE A 85 6.48 4.42 -3.07
N GLY A 86 6.57 5.28 -2.05
CA GLY A 86 6.13 6.69 -2.13
C GLY A 86 6.89 7.53 -3.17
N PHE A 87 8.20 7.32 -3.35
CA PHE A 87 8.97 7.97 -4.42
C PHE A 87 8.60 7.43 -5.80
N LEU A 88 8.41 6.11 -5.94
CA LEU A 88 8.00 5.53 -7.22
C LEU A 88 6.63 6.04 -7.65
N GLY A 89 5.65 5.97 -6.76
CA GLY A 89 4.27 6.41 -6.96
C GLY A 89 3.64 6.75 -5.62
N PRO A 90 3.51 8.03 -5.23
CA PRO A 90 2.93 8.41 -3.94
C PRO A 90 1.44 8.03 -3.87
N ASP A 91 0.79 7.87 -5.02
CA ASP A 91 -0.55 7.31 -5.15
C ASP A 91 -0.65 5.82 -4.80
N PHE A 92 0.39 5.02 -5.06
CA PHE A 92 0.43 3.63 -4.56
C PHE A 92 0.46 3.59 -3.04
N LEU A 93 1.25 4.47 -2.42
CA LEU A 93 1.33 4.58 -0.97
C LEU A 93 -0.01 5.06 -0.37
N PHE A 94 -0.65 6.05 -1.01
CA PHE A 94 -1.99 6.53 -0.65
C PHE A 94 -3.06 5.43 -0.78
N GLY A 95 -3.01 4.62 -1.84
CA GLY A 95 -3.92 3.50 -2.05
C GLY A 95 -3.82 2.40 -0.98
N ILE A 96 -2.58 2.08 -0.56
CA ILE A 96 -2.32 1.20 0.59
C ILE A 96 -2.91 1.80 1.87
N ALA A 97 -2.68 3.10 2.12
CA ALA A 97 -3.19 3.78 3.31
C ALA A 97 -4.74 3.78 3.36
N ILE A 98 -5.41 4.05 2.24
CA ILE A 98 -6.88 4.02 2.11
C ILE A 98 -7.44 2.62 2.38
N GLY A 99 -6.76 1.57 1.92
CA GLY A 99 -7.12 0.19 2.21
C GLY A 99 -7.07 -0.11 3.71
N GLN A 100 -5.98 0.30 4.38
CA GLN A 100 -5.80 0.11 5.82
C GLN A 100 -6.82 0.92 6.64
N LEU A 101 -7.13 2.17 6.27
CA LEU A 101 -8.19 2.95 6.92
C LEU A 101 -9.58 2.30 6.75
N THR A 102 -9.84 1.67 5.60
CA THR A 102 -11.10 0.93 5.40
C THR A 102 -11.19 -0.27 6.34
N SER A 103 -10.11 -1.05 6.45
CA SER A 103 -10.02 -2.19 7.37
C SER A 103 -10.29 -1.76 8.82
N ALA A 104 -9.55 -0.74 9.29
CA ALA A 104 -9.71 -0.20 10.63
C ALA A 104 -11.15 0.29 10.89
N ARG A 105 -11.77 0.99 9.93
CA ARG A 105 -13.18 1.41 10.03
C ARG A 105 -14.17 0.24 10.03
N ARG A 106 -13.88 -0.85 9.31
CA ARG A 106 -14.74 -2.05 9.29
C ARG A 106 -14.73 -2.73 10.66
N SER A 107 -13.57 -2.90 11.28
CA SER A 107 -13.46 -3.43 12.65
C SER A 107 -14.15 -2.51 13.69
N VAL A 108 -13.95 -1.18 13.62
CA VAL A 108 -14.69 -0.24 14.49
C VAL A 108 -16.20 -0.38 14.34
N LYS A 109 -16.70 -0.60 13.11
CA LYS A 109 -18.12 -0.89 12.90
C LYS A 109 -18.53 -2.23 13.54
N MET A 110 -17.77 -3.32 13.31
CA MET A 110 -18.07 -4.65 13.86
C MET A 110 -18.20 -4.66 15.39
N PHE A 111 -17.26 -4.03 16.10
CA PHE A 111 -17.30 -3.93 17.56
C PHE A 111 -18.40 -2.99 18.07
N ARG A 112 -18.68 -1.88 17.38
CA ARG A 112 -19.80 -0.98 17.74
C ARG A 112 -21.17 -1.64 17.52
N ASP A 113 -21.28 -2.50 16.52
CA ASP A 113 -22.48 -3.27 16.21
C ASP A 113 -22.58 -4.56 17.10
N SER A 114 -21.68 -4.75 18.08
CA SER A 114 -21.68 -5.84 19.09
C SER A 114 -21.09 -5.35 20.44
N PRO A 115 -21.70 -4.33 21.08
CA PRO A 115 -21.14 -3.66 22.27
C PRO A 115 -20.99 -4.56 23.50
N GLU A 116 -21.75 -5.66 23.57
CA GLU A 116 -21.66 -6.68 24.63
C GLU A 116 -20.26 -7.32 24.73
N LEU A 117 -19.51 -7.36 23.63
CA LEU A 117 -18.15 -7.90 23.57
C LEU A 117 -17.07 -6.97 24.14
N LEU A 118 -17.40 -5.71 24.42
CA LEU A 118 -16.42 -4.68 24.79
C LEU A 118 -16.16 -4.57 26.29
N GLU A 119 -16.91 -5.27 27.15
CA GLU A 119 -16.78 -5.19 28.62
C GLU A 119 -16.85 -3.72 29.15
N GLY A 120 -17.64 -2.87 28.49
CA GLY A 120 -17.74 -1.43 28.81
C GLY A 120 -16.58 -0.55 28.31
N ARG A 121 -15.64 -1.09 27.52
CA ARG A 121 -14.51 -0.35 26.93
C ARG A 121 -14.85 0.22 25.54
N LEU A 122 -13.96 1.04 24.99
CA LEU A 122 -14.12 1.68 23.68
C LEU A 122 -13.12 1.11 22.66
N TRP A 123 -13.63 0.55 21.55
CA TRP A 123 -12.82 0.17 20.41
C TRP A 123 -12.73 1.31 19.39
N THR A 124 -11.57 1.96 19.32
CA THR A 124 -11.35 3.15 18.48
C THR A 124 -10.55 2.83 17.21
N LEU A 125 -10.48 3.77 16.25
CA LEU A 125 -9.67 3.62 15.04
C LEU A 125 -8.19 3.33 15.34
N THR A 126 -7.63 3.89 16.42
CA THR A 126 -6.26 3.60 16.83
C THR A 126 -6.09 2.16 17.30
N HIS A 127 -7.08 1.57 17.98
CA HIS A 127 -7.04 0.14 18.34
C HIS A 127 -7.19 -0.77 17.11
N ALA A 128 -8.03 -0.39 16.17
CA ALA A 128 -8.20 -1.14 14.92
C ALA A 128 -6.95 -1.07 14.02
N PHE A 129 -6.33 0.11 13.86
CA PHE A 129 -5.02 0.25 13.21
C PHE A 129 -3.92 -0.51 13.95
N TYR A 130 -3.93 -0.51 15.29
CA TYR A 130 -2.99 -1.27 16.13
C TYR A 130 -3.07 -2.77 15.84
N ALA A 131 -4.27 -3.34 15.77
CA ALA A 131 -4.47 -4.74 15.42
C ALA A 131 -4.06 -5.02 13.96
N ASP A 132 -4.59 -4.26 12.98
CA ASP A 132 -4.32 -4.47 11.55
C ASP A 132 -2.84 -4.32 11.16
N MET A 133 -2.05 -3.56 11.93
CA MET A 133 -0.61 -3.44 11.74
C MET A 133 0.22 -4.54 12.43
N GLY A 134 -0.41 -5.54 13.05
CA GLY A 134 0.27 -6.65 13.74
C GLY A 134 0.61 -6.35 15.21
N GLY A 135 -0.07 -5.40 15.84
CA GLY A 135 0.18 -5.00 17.22
C GLY A 135 -0.26 -6.02 18.27
N PHE A 136 -1.03 -7.05 17.90
CA PHE A 136 -1.37 -8.18 18.79
C PHE A 136 -0.76 -9.48 18.28
N ILE A 137 0.03 -10.15 19.12
CA ILE A 137 0.53 -11.51 18.88
C ILE A 137 -0.33 -12.48 19.68
N LEU A 138 -1.03 -13.39 18.99
CA LEU A 138 -1.76 -14.48 19.64
C LEU A 138 -0.81 -15.63 19.96
N THR A 139 -0.79 -16.04 21.22
CA THR A 139 -0.05 -17.21 21.73
C THR A 139 -1.03 -18.27 22.23
N SER A 140 -0.64 -19.53 22.06
CA SER A 140 -1.43 -20.73 22.39
C SER A 140 -0.49 -21.91 22.63
N PRO A 141 -0.93 -23.01 23.27
CA PRO A 141 -0.03 -24.14 23.55
C PRO A 141 0.57 -24.79 22.30
N ASP A 142 -0.12 -24.74 21.15
CA ASP A 142 0.39 -25.20 19.85
C ASP A 142 1.24 -24.15 19.09
N TYR A 143 1.20 -22.87 19.51
CA TYR A 143 2.03 -21.79 18.97
C TYR A 143 2.64 -20.93 20.09
N PRO A 144 3.67 -21.43 20.80
CA PRO A 144 4.27 -20.73 21.96
C PRO A 144 5.03 -19.45 21.58
N LEU A 145 5.55 -19.35 20.34
CA LEU A 145 6.13 -18.10 19.81
C LEU A 145 5.07 -17.11 19.31
N GLY A 146 3.83 -17.58 19.16
CA GLY A 146 2.70 -16.82 18.63
C GLY A 146 2.80 -16.40 17.17
N PHE A 147 1.76 -15.70 16.70
CA PHE A 147 1.66 -15.08 15.37
C PHE A 147 0.77 -13.82 15.45
N PRO A 148 0.94 -12.82 14.57
CA PRO A 148 0.12 -11.61 14.60
C PRO A 148 -1.32 -11.89 14.17
N ILE A 149 -2.26 -11.20 14.79
CA ILE A 149 -3.68 -11.22 14.42
C ILE A 149 -4.19 -9.82 14.06
N ASP A 150 -5.02 -9.76 13.02
CA ASP A 150 -5.66 -8.51 12.58
C ASP A 150 -6.97 -8.20 13.36
N ALA A 151 -7.59 -7.05 13.07
CA ALA A 151 -8.75 -6.58 13.81
C ALA A 151 -10.05 -7.36 13.54
N GLU A 152 -10.14 -8.12 12.44
CA GLU A 152 -11.28 -9.00 12.14
C GLU A 152 -11.10 -10.38 12.80
N GLN A 153 -9.87 -10.91 12.76
CA GLN A 153 -9.48 -12.12 13.50
C GLN A 153 -9.68 -11.93 15.01
N LEU A 154 -9.28 -10.79 15.57
CA LEU A 154 -9.52 -10.46 16.97
C LEU A 154 -11.03 -10.42 17.31
N TYR A 155 -11.84 -9.74 16.50
CA TYR A 155 -13.29 -9.69 16.68
C TYR A 155 -13.92 -11.10 16.67
N TYR A 156 -13.52 -11.96 15.74
CA TYR A 156 -13.98 -13.35 15.67
C TYR A 156 -13.63 -14.14 16.94
N LEU A 157 -12.38 -14.05 17.41
CA LEU A 157 -11.90 -14.78 18.59
C LEU A 157 -12.66 -14.38 19.86
N VAL A 158 -12.90 -13.07 20.06
CA VAL A 158 -13.68 -12.55 21.19
C VAL A 158 -15.15 -12.96 21.07
N LYS A 159 -15.76 -12.78 19.90
CA LYS A 159 -17.18 -13.12 19.64
C LYS A 159 -17.51 -14.59 19.91
N HIS A 160 -16.59 -15.49 19.61
CA HIS A 160 -16.76 -16.93 19.83
C HIS A 160 -16.18 -17.41 21.17
N GLY A 161 -15.73 -16.50 22.04
CA GLY A 161 -15.25 -16.83 23.39
C GLY A 161 -13.97 -17.66 23.41
N HIS A 162 -13.12 -17.55 22.38
CA HIS A 162 -11.79 -18.17 22.33
C HIS A 162 -10.71 -17.28 22.96
N LEU A 163 -11.03 -16.00 23.16
CA LEU A 163 -10.15 -14.96 23.68
C LEU A 163 -11.00 -13.95 24.45
N ASP A 164 -10.52 -13.44 25.58
CA ASP A 164 -11.19 -12.36 26.30
C ASP A 164 -10.82 -10.99 25.70
N PHE A 165 -11.67 -9.96 25.87
CA PHE A 165 -11.43 -8.67 25.20
C PHE A 165 -10.16 -7.98 25.75
N PRO A 166 -9.19 -7.56 24.89
CA PRO A 166 -7.92 -7.04 25.35
C PRO A 166 -8.03 -5.87 26.34
N ARG A 167 -7.21 -5.88 27.39
CA ARG A 167 -7.09 -4.81 28.39
C ARG A 167 -6.13 -3.70 27.95
N LEU A 168 -6.13 -3.37 26.66
CA LEU A 168 -5.29 -2.33 26.08
C LEU A 168 -6.09 -1.02 26.00
N THR A 169 -5.60 0.03 26.67
CA THR A 169 -6.23 1.36 26.64
C THR A 169 -5.62 2.22 25.52
N LEU A 170 -6.39 3.21 25.06
CA LEU A 170 -5.96 4.19 24.06
C LEU A 170 -4.65 4.87 24.46
N ASP A 171 -4.53 5.28 25.73
CA ASP A 171 -3.38 6.05 26.19
C ASP A 171 -2.13 5.17 26.32
N ARG A 172 -2.27 3.89 26.71
CA ARG A 172 -1.17 2.91 26.65
C ARG A 172 -0.68 2.65 25.22
N ILE A 173 -1.54 2.79 24.20
CA ILE A 173 -1.11 2.77 22.78
C ILE A 173 -0.36 4.05 22.41
N LYS A 174 -0.84 5.23 22.85
CA LYS A 174 -0.14 6.51 22.60
C LYS A 174 1.23 6.56 23.25
N GLU A 175 1.37 6.10 24.49
CA GLU A 175 2.64 5.98 25.22
C GLU A 175 3.64 5.07 24.49
N LYS A 176 3.18 3.93 23.96
CA LYS A 176 3.99 3.03 23.13
C LYS A 176 4.34 3.61 21.76
N SER A 177 3.61 4.62 21.28
CA SER A 177 3.76 5.18 19.94
C SER A 177 4.91 6.19 19.88
N LYS A 178 6.03 5.80 19.27
CA LYS A 178 7.18 6.66 18.93
C LYS A 178 6.85 7.57 17.75
N ALA A 179 5.81 8.37 17.90
CA ALA A 179 5.44 9.42 16.96
C ALA A 179 6.29 10.66 17.24
N ASP A 180 7.22 10.98 16.36
CA ASP A 180 7.95 12.25 16.43
C ASP A 180 7.04 13.41 15.99
N THR A 181 6.36 13.99 16.97
CA THR A 181 5.45 15.14 16.81
C THR A 181 6.19 16.38 16.29
N LEU A 182 7.46 16.58 16.67
CA LEU A 182 8.24 17.74 16.23
C LEU A 182 8.56 17.63 14.74
N SER A 183 9.07 16.47 14.28
CA SER A 183 9.28 16.23 12.84
C SER A 183 7.99 16.41 12.03
N ARG A 184 6.83 15.98 12.56
CA ARG A 184 5.55 16.20 11.87
C ARG A 184 5.19 17.68 11.72
N ILE A 185 5.37 18.48 12.78
CA ILE A 185 5.09 19.92 12.75
C ILE A 185 6.02 20.62 11.76
N LEU A 186 7.32 20.31 11.80
CA LEU A 186 8.32 20.87 10.88
C LEU A 186 8.02 20.54 9.41
N VAL A 187 7.62 19.29 9.11
CA VAL A 187 7.27 18.90 7.74
C VAL A 187 5.94 19.49 7.27
N LEU A 188 4.94 19.60 8.15
CA LEU A 188 3.70 20.31 7.81
C LEU A 188 3.97 21.79 7.54
N TRP A 189 4.81 22.44 8.35
CA TRP A 189 5.26 23.80 8.11
C TRP A 189 5.97 23.94 6.76
N GLN A 190 6.98 23.10 6.49
CA GLN A 190 7.71 23.08 5.22
C GLN A 190 6.77 22.93 4.02
N VAL A 191 5.83 21.98 4.09
CA VAL A 191 4.87 21.73 3.01
C VAL A 191 3.91 22.90 2.83
N ILE A 192 3.36 23.47 3.90
CA ILE A 192 2.46 24.64 3.83
C ILE A 192 3.20 25.85 3.26
N TRP A 193 4.41 26.15 3.74
CA TRP A 193 5.24 27.25 3.27
C TRP A 193 5.56 27.11 1.78
N PHE A 194 6.12 25.95 1.37
CA PHE A 194 6.41 25.65 -0.03
C PHE A 194 5.18 25.80 -0.91
N SER A 195 4.04 25.25 -0.49
CA SER A 195 2.80 25.30 -1.27
C SER A 195 2.28 26.74 -1.41
N ALA A 196 2.34 27.54 -0.34
CA ALA A 196 1.90 28.93 -0.35
C ALA A 196 2.77 29.79 -1.29
N THR A 197 4.09 29.61 -1.25
CA THR A 197 5.07 30.21 -2.17
C THR A 197 4.73 29.88 -3.63
N GLU A 198 4.61 28.60 -3.99
CA GLU A 198 4.35 28.24 -5.39
C GLU A 198 2.93 28.67 -5.85
N PHE A 199 1.91 28.64 -4.99
CA PHE A 199 0.59 29.19 -5.33
C PHE A 199 0.61 30.71 -5.50
N HIS A 200 1.43 31.45 -4.74
CA HIS A 200 1.61 32.88 -4.93
C HIS A 200 2.27 33.18 -6.30
N ARG A 201 3.32 32.43 -6.65
CA ARG A 201 3.99 32.53 -7.96
C ARG A 201 3.04 32.24 -9.12
N ILE A 202 2.24 31.17 -9.04
CA ILE A 202 1.20 30.83 -10.02
C ILE A 202 0.15 31.95 -10.12
N ALA A 203 -0.30 32.52 -9.01
CA ALA A 203 -1.31 33.59 -9.00
C ALA A 203 -0.80 34.91 -9.63
N ASN A 204 0.50 35.18 -9.55
CA ASN A 204 1.16 36.32 -10.20
C ASN A 204 1.55 36.04 -11.67
N GLY A 205 1.31 34.83 -12.19
CA GLY A 205 1.66 34.44 -13.56
C GLY A 205 3.13 34.09 -13.79
N HIS A 206 3.91 33.86 -12.73
CA HIS A 206 5.30 33.43 -12.88
C HIS A 206 5.41 31.96 -13.33
N PRO A 207 6.36 31.61 -14.21
CA PRO A 207 6.56 30.24 -14.65
C PRO A 207 7.08 29.35 -13.50
N ILE A 208 6.50 28.15 -13.43
CA ILE A 208 6.88 27.09 -12.49
C ILE A 208 7.68 26.01 -13.22
N THR A 209 8.71 25.48 -12.57
CA THR A 209 9.57 24.42 -13.11
C THR A 209 8.92 23.05 -13.00
N THR A 210 9.44 22.08 -13.77
CA THR A 210 9.05 20.66 -13.69
C THR A 210 9.23 20.10 -12.27
N LEU A 211 10.37 20.39 -11.63
CA LEU A 211 10.68 19.97 -10.26
C LEU A 211 9.70 20.54 -9.21
N GLU A 212 9.32 21.81 -9.34
CA GLU A 212 8.33 22.44 -8.44
C GLU A 212 6.93 21.83 -8.62
N LEU A 213 6.53 21.54 -9.86
CA LEU A 213 5.30 20.81 -10.15
C LEU A 213 5.32 19.38 -9.56
N THR A 214 6.44 18.67 -9.68
CA THR A 214 6.63 17.36 -9.02
C THR A 214 6.51 17.51 -7.50
N ALA A 215 7.15 18.51 -6.89
CA ALA A 215 7.11 18.73 -5.45
C ALA A 215 5.71 19.10 -4.92
N LEU A 216 4.97 19.96 -5.61
CA LEU A 216 3.56 20.27 -5.31
C LEU A 216 2.67 19.03 -5.40
N THR A 217 2.82 18.26 -6.48
CA THR A 217 2.06 17.04 -6.72
C THR A 217 2.29 16.00 -5.61
N PHE A 218 3.55 15.86 -5.17
CA PHE A 218 3.93 15.04 -4.02
C PHE A 218 3.33 15.58 -2.71
N ALA A 219 3.50 16.87 -2.43
CA ALA A 219 2.97 17.51 -1.22
C ALA A 219 1.47 17.22 -1.01
N CYS A 220 0.65 17.41 -2.05
CA CYS A 220 -0.79 17.14 -2.00
C CYS A 220 -1.13 15.68 -1.62
N VAL A 221 -0.52 14.69 -2.30
CA VAL A 221 -0.82 13.26 -2.05
C VAL A 221 -0.23 12.77 -0.73
N MET A 222 0.95 13.27 -0.34
CA MET A 222 1.57 12.88 0.93
C MET A 222 0.85 13.49 2.14
N VAL A 223 0.32 14.71 2.05
CA VAL A 223 -0.59 15.28 3.07
C VAL A 223 -1.86 14.43 3.19
N ALA A 224 -2.49 14.04 2.06
CA ALA A 224 -3.65 13.17 2.07
C ALA A 224 -3.34 11.79 2.69
N THR A 225 -2.18 11.21 2.39
CA THR A 225 -1.67 9.95 2.96
C THR A 225 -1.47 10.07 4.48
N SER A 226 -0.83 11.16 4.94
CA SER A 226 -0.67 11.47 6.37
C SER A 226 -2.01 11.62 7.09
N ALA A 227 -3.00 12.26 6.47
CA ALA A 227 -4.34 12.40 7.05
C ALA A 227 -5.06 11.05 7.19
N VAL A 228 -4.95 10.17 6.18
CA VAL A 228 -5.51 8.81 6.19
C VAL A 228 -4.87 7.95 7.29
N TRP A 229 -3.55 8.09 7.52
CA TRP A 229 -2.82 7.40 8.58
C TRP A 229 -2.72 8.15 9.91
N TYR A 230 -3.43 9.25 10.11
CA TYR A 230 -3.32 10.07 11.33
C TYR A 230 -3.55 9.28 12.63
N PHE A 231 -4.47 8.32 12.60
CA PHE A 231 -4.78 7.44 13.74
C PHE A 231 -3.91 6.17 13.83
N LYS A 232 -3.01 5.93 12.86
CA LYS A 232 -2.10 4.77 12.83
C LYS A 232 -0.91 5.04 13.77
N PRO A 233 -0.76 4.27 14.87
CA PRO A 233 0.33 4.47 15.81
C PRO A 233 1.68 3.96 15.25
N SER A 234 2.80 4.40 15.84
CA SER A 234 4.17 4.04 15.42
C SER A 234 4.86 3.22 16.50
N ILE A 235 4.79 1.89 16.41
CA ILE A 235 5.12 0.98 17.52
C ILE A 235 6.25 0.03 17.16
N ALA A 236 7.17 -0.18 18.11
CA ALA A 236 8.26 -1.15 18.00
C ALA A 236 7.90 -2.57 18.48
N ASN A 237 7.00 -2.69 19.47
CA ASN A 237 6.70 -3.95 20.17
C ASN A 237 5.18 -4.20 20.24
N ALA A 238 4.75 -5.37 19.80
CA ALA A 238 3.37 -5.85 19.96
C ALA A 238 3.01 -6.15 21.43
N GLU A 239 1.71 -6.23 21.71
CA GLU A 239 1.16 -6.84 22.93
C GLU A 239 0.91 -8.33 22.69
N ILE A 240 1.29 -9.18 23.65
CA ILE A 240 1.02 -10.62 23.61
C ILE A 240 -0.37 -10.88 24.19
N LEU A 241 -1.17 -11.70 23.51
CA LEU A 241 -2.46 -12.18 23.95
C LEU A 241 -2.42 -13.71 24.07
N GLU A 242 -2.95 -14.25 25.16
CA GLU A 242 -3.04 -15.70 25.39
C GLU A 242 -4.46 -16.19 25.10
N THR A 243 -4.59 -17.34 24.43
CA THR A 243 -5.88 -18.03 24.25
C THR A 243 -6.54 -18.35 25.58
N ARG A 244 -7.83 -18.05 25.70
CA ARG A 244 -8.62 -18.34 26.89
C ARG A 244 -8.56 -19.83 27.24
N GLU A 245 -8.37 -20.13 28.52
CA GLU A 245 -8.31 -21.51 29.07
C GLU A 245 -7.26 -22.41 28.39
N GLY A 246 -6.23 -21.84 27.75
CA GLY A 246 -5.20 -22.61 27.04
C GLY A 246 -5.72 -23.35 25.79
N ARG A 247 -6.80 -22.89 25.17
CA ARG A 247 -7.38 -23.53 23.98
C ARG A 247 -6.39 -23.47 22.79
N THR A 248 -6.11 -24.61 22.18
CA THR A 248 -5.24 -24.68 21.00
C THR A 248 -5.87 -24.02 19.78
N VAL A 249 -5.03 -23.51 18.88
CA VAL A 249 -5.47 -22.96 17.59
C VAL A 249 -6.03 -24.06 16.68
N ALA A 250 -5.56 -25.31 16.82
CA ALA A 250 -6.23 -26.49 16.27
C ALA A 250 -7.71 -26.56 16.69
N PHE A 251 -8.02 -26.49 17.99
CA PHE A 251 -9.40 -26.50 18.50
C PHE A 251 -10.23 -25.31 17.97
N ILE A 252 -9.63 -24.13 17.83
CA ILE A 252 -10.29 -22.95 17.25
C ILE A 252 -10.66 -23.21 15.78
N ARG A 253 -9.76 -23.82 15.00
CA ARG A 253 -9.99 -24.17 13.59
C ARG A 253 -11.05 -25.26 13.43
N ASP A 254 -11.09 -26.26 14.31
CA ASP A 254 -12.12 -27.29 14.26
C ASP A 254 -13.49 -26.73 14.69
N CYS A 255 -13.54 -25.89 15.73
CA CYS A 255 -14.74 -25.11 16.07
C CYS A 255 -15.22 -24.25 14.89
N ALA A 256 -14.31 -23.60 14.16
CA ALA A 256 -14.65 -22.85 12.96
C ALA A 256 -15.20 -23.77 11.86
N ARG A 257 -14.58 -24.95 11.62
CA ARG A 257 -15.06 -25.93 10.64
C ARG A 257 -16.47 -26.44 10.96
N HIS A 258 -16.83 -26.60 12.22
CA HIS A 258 -18.18 -27.04 12.60
C HIS A 258 -19.24 -25.93 12.64
N LYS A 259 -18.88 -24.67 12.97
CA LYS A 259 -19.86 -23.60 13.25
C LYS A 259 -19.96 -22.49 12.22
N THR A 260 -18.86 -22.12 11.57
CA THR A 260 -18.77 -20.85 10.80
C THR A 260 -18.24 -21.04 9.38
N HIS A 261 -17.37 -22.03 9.17
CA HIS A 261 -16.68 -22.28 7.90
C HIS A 261 -16.65 -23.80 7.57
N PRO A 262 -17.79 -24.43 7.21
CA PRO A 262 -17.85 -25.88 6.91
C PRO A 262 -16.79 -26.39 5.93
N ASN A 263 -16.45 -25.57 4.93
CA ASN A 263 -15.47 -25.90 3.89
C ASN A 263 -14.04 -25.42 4.22
N LEU A 264 -13.68 -25.22 5.49
CA LEU A 264 -12.36 -24.75 5.91
C LEU A 264 -11.25 -25.76 5.54
N PRO A 265 -10.32 -25.41 4.63
CA PRO A 265 -9.23 -26.31 4.24
C PRO A 265 -8.34 -26.68 5.43
N ILE A 266 -7.83 -27.92 5.44
CA ILE A 266 -6.91 -28.39 6.47
C ILE A 266 -5.62 -27.56 6.46
N LYS A 267 -5.02 -27.39 5.27
CA LYS A 267 -3.83 -26.57 5.05
C LYS A 267 -4.17 -25.08 5.03
N TRP A 268 -3.41 -24.31 5.80
CA TRP A 268 -3.31 -22.85 5.79
C TRP A 268 -1.90 -22.46 5.29
N TYR A 269 -1.68 -21.18 4.97
CA TYR A 269 -0.42 -20.73 4.34
C TYR A 269 0.32 -19.66 5.15
N ARG A 270 -0.40 -18.68 5.69
CA ARG A 270 0.20 -17.47 6.29
C ARG A 270 0.13 -17.51 7.81
N THR A 271 -1.09 -17.52 8.34
CA THR A 271 -1.37 -17.78 9.75
C THR A 271 -2.51 -18.80 9.82
N PRO A 272 -2.66 -19.56 10.92
CA PRO A 272 -3.75 -20.52 11.07
C PRO A 272 -5.16 -19.90 11.05
N LEU A 273 -5.28 -18.56 11.13
CA LEU A 273 -6.52 -17.79 11.12
C LEU A 273 -6.76 -17.03 9.80
N ASP A 274 -5.94 -17.28 8.77
CA ASP A 274 -6.02 -16.67 7.44
C ASP A 274 -7.40 -16.78 6.75
N PHE A 275 -8.20 -17.79 7.13
CA PHE A 275 -9.55 -18.01 6.64
C PHE A 275 -10.56 -16.91 7.02
N ILE A 276 -10.32 -16.17 8.10
CA ILE A 276 -11.22 -15.11 8.59
C ILE A 276 -11.10 -13.87 7.71
N SER A 277 -9.87 -13.47 7.40
CA SER A 277 -9.51 -12.20 6.74
C SER A 277 -8.88 -12.42 5.34
N ARG A 278 -9.45 -13.34 4.55
CA ARG A 278 -8.91 -13.71 3.22
C ARG A 278 -8.72 -12.52 2.27
N ARG A 279 -7.51 -12.42 1.70
CA ARG A 279 -7.09 -11.32 0.81
C ARG A 279 -7.49 -11.57 -0.65
N ASN A 280 -8.78 -11.51 -0.94
CA ASN A 280 -9.33 -11.65 -2.30
C ASN A 280 -9.29 -10.35 -3.14
N PHE A 281 -8.27 -9.50 -2.98
CA PHE A 281 -8.13 -8.28 -3.76
C PHE A 281 -7.12 -8.46 -4.90
N HIS A 282 -7.58 -8.36 -6.16
CA HIS A 282 -6.73 -8.63 -7.33
C HIS A 282 -5.47 -7.75 -7.40
N ILE A 283 -5.56 -6.48 -7.01
CA ILE A 283 -4.40 -5.58 -7.00
C ILE A 283 -3.35 -6.01 -6.00
N ASP A 284 -3.73 -6.58 -4.85
CA ASP A 284 -2.75 -7.17 -3.94
C ASP A 284 -2.03 -8.35 -4.60
N LYS A 285 -2.76 -9.24 -5.29
CA LYS A 285 -2.15 -10.38 -5.99
C LYS A 285 -1.15 -9.92 -7.05
N HIS A 286 -1.48 -8.87 -7.82
CA HIS A 286 -0.55 -8.27 -8.78
C HIS A 286 0.63 -7.57 -8.11
N TRP A 287 0.39 -6.80 -7.04
CA TRP A 287 1.44 -6.11 -6.29
C TRP A 287 2.45 -7.09 -5.68
N GLN A 288 1.98 -8.12 -4.97
CA GLN A 288 2.83 -9.15 -4.37
C GLN A 288 3.59 -9.95 -5.45
N TYR A 289 2.98 -10.17 -6.62
CA TYR A 289 3.67 -10.75 -7.77
C TYR A 289 4.82 -9.85 -8.25
N TYR A 290 4.59 -8.55 -8.45
CA TYR A 290 5.65 -7.63 -8.87
C TYR A 290 6.74 -7.46 -7.81
N SER A 291 6.36 -7.33 -6.53
CA SER A 291 7.28 -7.30 -5.40
C SER A 291 8.18 -8.56 -5.39
N ARG A 292 7.59 -9.74 -5.57
CA ARG A 292 8.34 -10.99 -5.67
C ARG A 292 9.24 -11.07 -6.92
N LEU A 293 8.83 -10.47 -8.04
CA LEU A 293 9.67 -10.37 -9.24
C LEU A 293 10.91 -9.51 -8.98
N THR A 294 10.81 -8.40 -8.22
CA THR A 294 12.00 -7.60 -7.89
C THR A 294 12.97 -8.34 -6.98
N HIS A 295 12.48 -9.18 -6.05
CA HIS A 295 13.32 -10.11 -5.28
C HIS A 295 14.04 -11.13 -6.17
N ILE A 296 13.38 -11.67 -7.21
CA ILE A 296 13.99 -12.62 -8.16
C ILE A 296 15.08 -11.94 -9.02
N VAL A 297 14.88 -10.67 -9.41
CA VAL A 297 15.84 -9.88 -10.20
C VAL A 297 16.98 -9.30 -9.32
N GLY A 298 16.88 -9.41 -8.00
CA GLY A 298 17.91 -8.93 -7.05
C GLY A 298 17.78 -7.47 -6.64
N VAL A 299 16.61 -6.86 -6.82
CA VAL A 299 16.36 -5.41 -6.62
C VAL A 299 15.22 -5.17 -5.58
N PRO A 300 15.37 -5.60 -4.31
CA PRO A 300 14.29 -5.71 -3.35
C PRO A 300 13.95 -4.39 -2.61
N PHE A 301 13.61 -3.34 -3.35
CA PHE A 301 13.42 -1.99 -2.77
C PHE A 301 12.04 -1.74 -2.13
N PHE A 302 10.99 -2.48 -2.50
CA PHE A 302 9.61 -2.12 -2.10
C PHE A 302 9.08 -2.83 -0.86
N SER A 303 9.59 -4.04 -0.57
CA SER A 303 9.17 -4.79 0.63
C SER A 303 10.26 -5.71 1.14
N ARG A 304 10.11 -6.14 2.40
CA ARG A 304 10.94 -7.17 3.02
C ARG A 304 10.10 -8.43 3.09
N GLU A 305 10.62 -9.53 2.55
CA GLU A 305 9.92 -10.83 2.59
C GLU A 305 9.64 -11.28 4.03
N VAL A 306 8.49 -11.92 4.24
CA VAL A 306 8.22 -12.75 5.42
C VAL A 306 8.63 -14.18 5.06
N ARG A 307 9.48 -14.80 5.88
CA ARG A 307 10.06 -16.13 5.61
C ARG A 307 9.71 -17.18 6.67
N THR A 308 8.97 -16.77 7.68
CA THR A 308 8.47 -17.60 8.79
C THR A 308 7.09 -18.16 8.43
N VAL A 309 6.81 -19.38 8.92
CA VAL A 309 5.48 -20.00 8.86
C VAL A 309 5.19 -20.56 10.27
N PRO A 310 4.17 -20.07 11.00
CA PRO A 310 3.32 -18.95 10.63
C PRO A 310 4.09 -17.63 10.47
N TRP A 311 3.49 -16.66 9.78
CA TRP A 311 4.01 -15.30 9.68
C TRP A 311 4.23 -14.72 11.08
N ASP A 312 5.30 -13.95 11.25
CA ASP A 312 5.69 -13.30 12.50
C ASP A 312 5.38 -11.78 12.53
N ARG A 313 5.01 -11.22 11.38
CA ARG A 313 4.57 -9.82 11.18
C ARG A 313 3.69 -9.70 9.93
N PHE A 314 2.95 -8.60 9.80
CA PHE A 314 2.23 -8.27 8.56
C PHE A 314 3.04 -7.31 7.68
N PRO A 315 3.25 -7.61 6.37
CA PRO A 315 3.94 -6.69 5.44
C PRO A 315 3.25 -5.32 5.35
N SER A 316 4.03 -4.23 5.37
CA SER A 316 3.52 -2.86 5.32
C SER A 316 2.84 -2.50 3.99
N ASP A 317 3.27 -3.13 2.90
CA ASP A 317 2.79 -2.96 1.52
C ASP A 317 1.56 -3.82 1.18
N THR A 318 0.78 -4.15 2.22
CA THR A 318 -0.44 -4.94 2.17
C THR A 318 -1.60 -4.11 1.61
N TRP A 319 -1.94 -4.31 0.33
CA TRP A 319 -3.13 -3.74 -0.29
C TRP A 319 -4.42 -4.37 0.25
N ILE A 320 -5.43 -3.53 0.52
CA ILE A 320 -6.75 -3.93 1.01
C ILE A 320 -7.81 -3.20 0.20
N ALA A 321 -8.87 -3.89 -0.23
CA ALA A 321 -9.97 -3.29 -0.97
C ALA A 321 -10.73 -2.26 -0.11
N PRO A 322 -10.80 -0.97 -0.52
CA PRO A 322 -11.58 0.02 0.20
C PRO A 322 -13.08 -0.13 -0.05
N GLU A 323 -13.90 0.46 0.82
CA GLU A 323 -15.35 0.30 0.81
C GLU A 323 -16.08 1.58 1.25
N GLY A 324 -17.32 1.76 0.77
CA GLY A 324 -18.18 2.87 1.19
C GLY A 324 -17.69 4.25 0.73
N TRP A 325 -17.88 5.27 1.56
CA TRP A 325 -17.60 6.67 1.22
C TRP A 325 -16.10 7.00 1.06
N ILE A 326 -15.19 6.13 1.55
CA ILE A 326 -13.74 6.30 1.36
C ILE A 326 -13.39 6.25 -0.14
N ILE A 327 -14.19 5.54 -0.93
CA ILE A 327 -13.99 5.38 -2.38
C ILE A 327 -14.01 6.73 -3.12
N PRO A 328 -15.10 7.55 -3.10
CA PRO A 328 -15.09 8.87 -3.74
C PRO A 328 -14.08 9.85 -3.12
N PHE A 329 -13.75 9.73 -1.83
CA PHE A 329 -12.65 10.49 -1.23
C PHE A 329 -11.29 10.13 -1.84
N GLY A 330 -11.03 8.84 -2.08
CA GLY A 330 -9.83 8.39 -2.79
C GLY A 330 -9.76 8.93 -4.23
N LEU A 331 -10.88 8.90 -4.96
CA LEU A 331 -10.97 9.45 -6.32
C LEU A 331 -10.68 10.96 -6.37
N LEU A 332 -11.14 11.72 -5.37
CA LEU A 332 -10.91 13.17 -5.26
C LEU A 332 -9.41 13.54 -5.19
N ILE A 333 -8.58 12.66 -4.63
CA ILE A 333 -7.11 12.87 -4.57
C ILE A 333 -6.41 12.22 -5.77
N GLN A 334 -6.87 11.03 -6.17
CA GLN A 334 -6.23 10.21 -7.21
C GLN A 334 -6.36 10.81 -8.62
N ILE A 335 -7.52 11.40 -8.95
CA ILE A 335 -7.76 11.97 -10.28
C ILE A 335 -6.86 13.20 -10.53
N PRO A 336 -6.80 14.21 -9.63
CA PRO A 336 -5.85 15.31 -9.77
C PRO A 336 -4.40 14.84 -9.85
N PHE A 337 -3.96 13.90 -9.01
CA PHE A 337 -2.59 13.36 -9.09
C PHE A 337 -2.30 12.70 -10.45
N SER A 338 -3.25 11.92 -10.97
CA SER A 338 -3.08 11.26 -12.28
C SER A 338 -2.87 12.27 -13.41
N LEU A 339 -3.57 13.41 -13.33
CA LEU A 339 -3.55 14.48 -14.34
C LEU A 339 -2.46 15.55 -14.10
N ALA A 340 -1.83 15.60 -12.93
CA ALA A 340 -0.97 16.73 -12.52
C ALA A 340 0.17 17.02 -13.51
N PHE A 341 0.84 16.00 -14.04
CA PHE A 341 1.93 16.17 -15.01
C PHE A 341 1.48 16.70 -16.40
N LEU A 342 0.16 16.72 -16.68
CA LEU A 342 -0.40 17.41 -17.85
C LEU A 342 -0.53 18.93 -17.62
N ALA A 343 -0.46 19.43 -16.38
CA ALA A 343 -0.41 20.87 -16.13
C ALA A 343 0.90 21.49 -16.65
N GLY A 344 1.97 20.70 -16.75
CA GLY A 344 3.24 21.09 -17.37
C GLY A 344 3.26 21.03 -18.90
N TRP A 345 2.11 21.11 -19.58
CA TRP A 345 2.03 20.95 -21.04
C TRP A 345 2.72 22.07 -21.83
N ASP A 346 2.64 23.30 -21.32
CA ASP A 346 3.15 24.53 -21.93
C ASP A 346 4.39 25.09 -21.19
N MET A 347 5.04 24.26 -20.37
CA MET A 347 6.30 24.61 -19.72
C MET A 347 7.44 24.79 -20.73
N HIS A 348 8.44 25.58 -20.35
CA HIS A 348 9.68 25.68 -21.11
C HIS A 348 10.53 24.41 -20.93
N PHE A 349 10.93 23.81 -22.05
CA PHE A 349 11.89 22.71 -22.11
C PHE A 349 13.13 23.15 -22.90
N PRO A 350 14.35 22.74 -22.51
CA PRO A 350 15.58 23.11 -23.21
C PRO A 350 15.68 22.57 -24.66
N SER A 351 14.85 21.58 -25.03
CA SER A 351 14.77 21.06 -26.41
C SER A 351 13.39 20.51 -26.75
N GLU A 352 13.07 20.51 -28.05
CA GLU A 352 11.88 19.86 -28.61
C GLU A 352 11.77 18.37 -28.21
N GLY A 353 12.90 17.66 -28.13
CA GLY A 353 12.93 16.25 -27.75
C GLY A 353 12.46 16.02 -26.31
N GLU A 354 12.92 16.87 -25.39
CA GLU A 354 12.51 16.85 -23.97
C GLU A 354 11.03 17.25 -23.83
N MET A 355 10.57 18.28 -24.55
CA MET A 355 9.15 18.67 -24.57
C MET A 355 8.23 17.52 -25.03
N TRP A 356 8.56 16.85 -26.14
CA TRP A 356 7.75 15.73 -26.64
C TRP A 356 7.85 14.49 -25.76
N ALA A 357 9.01 14.22 -25.16
CA ALA A 357 9.19 13.14 -24.18
C ALA A 357 8.35 13.38 -22.92
N TRP A 358 8.35 14.59 -22.37
CA TRP A 358 7.48 15.00 -21.27
C TRP A 358 6.01 14.81 -21.61
N ARG A 359 5.54 15.40 -22.72
CA ARG A 359 4.13 15.28 -23.15
C ARG A 359 3.69 13.82 -23.31
N ALA A 360 4.53 12.98 -23.92
CA ALA A 360 4.26 11.54 -24.06
C ALA A 360 4.22 10.81 -22.69
N CYS A 361 5.18 11.10 -21.80
CA CYS A 361 5.21 10.51 -20.46
C CYS A 361 4.04 10.96 -19.60
N SER A 362 3.62 12.23 -19.66
CA SER A 362 2.47 12.78 -18.94
C SER A 362 1.14 12.17 -19.41
N ILE A 363 0.95 12.00 -20.73
CA ILE A 363 -0.21 11.27 -21.27
C ILE A 363 -0.22 9.81 -20.82
N PHE A 364 0.93 9.12 -20.91
CA PHE A 364 1.01 7.72 -20.51
C PHE A 364 0.78 7.53 -19.00
N HIS A 365 1.40 8.38 -18.17
CA HIS A 365 1.19 8.41 -16.72
C HIS A 365 -0.28 8.61 -16.38
N ALA A 366 -0.93 9.64 -16.94
CA ALA A 366 -2.34 9.91 -16.71
C ALA A 366 -3.22 8.72 -17.12
N ALA A 367 -3.01 8.16 -18.31
CA ALA A 367 -3.76 7.01 -18.79
C ALA A 367 -3.56 5.77 -17.89
N TYR A 368 -2.33 5.44 -17.53
CA TYR A 368 -2.01 4.29 -16.68
C TYR A 368 -2.60 4.45 -15.26
N SER A 369 -2.42 5.62 -14.63
CA SER A 369 -2.91 5.88 -13.28
C SER A 369 -4.43 5.92 -13.22
N LEU A 370 -5.12 6.49 -14.23
CA LEU A 370 -6.58 6.46 -14.32
C LEU A 370 -7.11 5.03 -14.61
N LEU A 371 -6.48 4.27 -15.51
CA LEU A 371 -6.85 2.87 -15.76
C LEU A 371 -6.63 1.99 -14.52
N GLY A 372 -5.52 2.18 -13.80
CA GLY A 372 -5.24 1.54 -12.52
C GLY A 372 -6.30 1.89 -11.46
N THR A 373 -6.72 3.16 -11.42
CA THR A 373 -7.81 3.63 -10.54
C THR A 373 -9.14 2.96 -10.88
N VAL A 374 -9.51 2.88 -12.16
CA VAL A 374 -10.72 2.19 -12.61
C VAL A 374 -10.66 0.69 -12.30
N TYR A 375 -9.50 0.05 -12.50
CA TYR A 375 -9.29 -1.35 -12.14
C TYR A 375 -9.42 -1.59 -10.62
N PHE A 376 -8.89 -0.67 -9.81
CA PHE A 376 -8.99 -0.67 -8.35
C PHE A 376 -10.45 -0.52 -7.88
N MET A 377 -11.21 0.39 -8.51
CA MET A 377 -12.64 0.56 -8.30
C MET A 377 -13.44 -0.72 -8.58
N PHE A 378 -13.24 -1.35 -9.74
CA PHE A 378 -13.92 -2.60 -10.09
C PHE A 378 -13.54 -3.74 -9.14
N GLY A 379 -12.27 -3.85 -8.74
CA GLY A 379 -11.81 -4.82 -7.75
C GLY A 379 -12.46 -4.63 -6.38
N SER A 380 -12.61 -3.38 -5.93
CA SER A 380 -13.31 -3.03 -4.68
C SER A 380 -14.80 -3.43 -4.72
N LEU A 381 -15.52 -3.02 -5.77
CA LEU A 381 -16.95 -3.33 -5.95
C LEU A 381 -17.20 -4.85 -6.02
N ARG A 382 -16.35 -5.58 -6.74
CA ARG A 382 -16.41 -7.04 -6.85
C ARG A 382 -16.16 -7.72 -5.50
N GLY A 383 -15.10 -7.34 -4.79
CA GLY A 383 -14.76 -7.92 -3.48
C GLY A 383 -15.87 -7.71 -2.44
N ARG A 384 -16.56 -6.56 -2.50
CA ARG A 384 -17.76 -6.30 -1.68
C ARG A 384 -18.92 -7.25 -2.04
N GLY A 385 -19.15 -7.50 -3.32
CA GLY A 385 -20.17 -8.46 -3.79
C GLY A 385 -19.90 -9.88 -3.31
N GLU A 386 -18.67 -10.36 -3.50
CA GLU A 386 -18.25 -11.71 -3.07
C GLU A 386 -18.34 -11.88 -1.54
N ARG A 387 -17.96 -10.88 -0.74
CA ARG A 387 -18.14 -10.88 0.72
C ARG A 387 -19.62 -10.92 1.14
N LEU A 388 -20.49 -10.13 0.51
CA LEU A 388 -21.93 -10.13 0.81
C LEU A 388 -22.59 -11.47 0.46
N ILE A 389 -22.15 -12.12 -0.61
CA ILE A 389 -22.61 -13.48 -0.96
C ILE A 389 -22.13 -14.48 0.08
N SER A 390 -20.84 -14.47 0.45
CA SER A 390 -20.28 -15.37 1.48
C SER A 390 -21.02 -15.26 2.82
N LEU A 391 -21.27 -14.03 3.30
CA LEU A 391 -22.02 -13.79 4.54
C LEU A 391 -23.47 -14.29 4.46
N ARG A 392 -24.13 -14.17 3.29
CA ARG A 392 -25.48 -14.74 3.08
C ARG A 392 -25.47 -16.27 3.03
N THR A 393 -24.50 -16.88 2.37
CA THR A 393 -24.36 -18.34 2.29
C THR A 393 -24.06 -18.94 3.66
N VAL A 394 -23.13 -18.37 4.43
CA VAL A 394 -22.84 -18.79 5.81
C VAL A 394 -24.06 -18.58 6.70
N GLY A 395 -24.73 -17.42 6.63
CA GLY A 395 -25.96 -17.18 7.39
C GLY A 395 -27.09 -18.15 7.06
N GLY A 396 -27.23 -18.55 5.79
CA GLY A 396 -28.19 -19.56 5.35
C GLY A 396 -27.87 -20.97 5.86
N LEU A 397 -26.59 -21.37 5.84
CA LEU A 397 -26.14 -22.66 6.38
C LEU A 397 -26.32 -22.73 7.90
N VAL A 398 -25.91 -21.68 8.63
CA VAL A 398 -26.11 -21.59 10.09
C VAL A 398 -27.59 -21.65 10.44
N LYS A 399 -28.45 -20.95 9.71
CA LYS A 399 -29.90 -21.01 9.92
C LYS A 399 -30.47 -22.40 9.62
N SER A 400 -30.07 -23.02 8.50
CA SER A 400 -30.49 -24.39 8.19
C SER A 400 -30.09 -25.39 9.28
N GLN A 401 -28.95 -25.20 9.92
CA GLN A 401 -28.48 -26.09 10.98
C GLN A 401 -29.11 -25.78 12.36
N SER A 402 -29.47 -24.52 12.64
CA SER A 402 -30.30 -24.19 13.81
C SER A 402 -31.72 -24.72 13.66
N ASP A 403 -32.30 -24.65 12.46
CA ASP A 403 -33.67 -25.12 12.18
C ASP A 403 -33.74 -26.66 12.30
N VAL A 404 -32.72 -27.40 11.82
CA VAL A 404 -32.58 -28.86 12.03
C VAL A 404 -32.41 -29.22 13.50
N ASN A 405 -31.54 -28.53 14.25
CA ASN A 405 -31.35 -28.80 15.67
C ASN A 405 -32.59 -28.46 16.50
N SER A 406 -33.36 -27.43 16.12
CA SER A 406 -34.61 -27.08 16.80
C SER A 406 -35.70 -28.12 16.53
N GLY A 407 -35.79 -28.65 15.30
CA GLY A 407 -36.66 -29.77 14.94
C GLY A 407 -36.34 -31.09 15.64
N ALA A 408 -35.11 -31.28 16.12
CA ALA A 408 -34.69 -32.48 16.87
C ALA A 408 -35.11 -32.48 18.36
N THR A 409 -35.74 -31.41 18.86
CA THR A 409 -36.07 -31.23 20.29
C THR A 409 -37.40 -31.88 20.71
N GLN A 410 -37.90 -32.86 19.96
CA GLN A 410 -39.01 -33.73 20.33
C GLN A 410 -38.70 -35.19 20.01
N ASN A 411 -37.96 -35.84 20.92
CA ASN A 411 -38.17 -37.23 21.35
C ASN A 411 -37.18 -37.57 22.48
N HIS A 412 -37.66 -37.61 23.71
CA HIS A 412 -36.95 -38.24 24.83
C HIS A 412 -37.34 -39.72 24.90
N THR A 413 -36.40 -40.63 24.70
CA THR A 413 -36.53 -42.00 25.21
C THR A 413 -35.18 -42.59 25.62
N GLU A 414 -35.02 -42.70 26.94
CA GLU A 414 -34.32 -43.76 27.68
C GLU A 414 -32.79 -43.99 27.60
N LEU A 415 -32.34 -44.64 28.67
CA LEU A 415 -30.98 -44.82 29.14
C LEU A 415 -30.39 -46.12 28.58
N SER A 416 -29.13 -46.12 28.11
CA SER A 416 -28.33 -47.35 27.99
C SER A 416 -26.82 -47.08 28.15
N SER A 417 -26.06 -48.13 28.43
CA SER A 417 -24.78 -48.09 29.14
C SER A 417 -23.54 -47.78 28.29
N SER A 418 -22.48 -47.30 28.95
CA SER A 418 -21.19 -46.93 28.36
C SER A 418 -20.28 -48.13 28.03
N SER A 419 -20.82 -49.21 27.46
CA SER A 419 -20.09 -50.46 27.15
C SER A 419 -19.94 -50.76 25.66
N ASP A 420 -20.76 -50.15 24.79
CA ASP A 420 -20.97 -50.66 23.43
C ASP A 420 -20.33 -49.79 22.33
N LEU A 421 -19.54 -48.77 22.71
CA LEU A 421 -18.91 -47.84 21.75
C LEU A 421 -17.54 -48.31 21.23
N GLU A 422 -16.87 -49.25 21.92
CA GLU A 422 -15.57 -49.79 21.49
C GLU A 422 -15.67 -50.96 20.51
N SER A 423 -16.84 -51.59 20.37
CA SER A 423 -17.03 -52.76 19.49
C SER A 423 -17.33 -52.38 18.02
N GLN A 424 -17.83 -51.17 17.75
CA GLN A 424 -18.12 -50.72 16.37
C GLN A 424 -16.89 -50.15 15.66
N LEU A 425 -15.89 -49.63 16.38
CA LEU A 425 -14.67 -49.05 15.79
C LEU A 425 -13.69 -50.09 15.21
N VAL A 426 -13.94 -51.38 15.39
CA VAL A 426 -13.06 -52.47 14.92
C VAL A 426 -13.59 -53.12 13.62
N GLN A 427 -14.84 -52.85 13.22
CA GLN A 427 -15.50 -53.62 12.16
C GLN A 427 -15.57 -52.91 10.79
N ASP A 428 -15.47 -51.58 10.74
CA ASP A 428 -15.45 -50.82 9.47
C ASP A 428 -14.09 -50.87 8.75
N ASP A 429 -12.99 -51.10 9.48
CA ASP A 429 -11.61 -51.12 8.94
C ASP A 429 -11.32 -52.36 8.05
N VAL A 430 -12.14 -53.41 8.16
CA VAL A 430 -11.99 -54.65 7.37
C VAL A 430 -12.64 -54.54 5.98
N THR A 431 -13.66 -53.68 5.82
CA THR A 431 -14.49 -53.66 4.61
C THR A 431 -13.93 -52.79 3.47
N LEU A 432 -12.94 -51.93 3.74
CA LEU A 432 -12.34 -51.02 2.76
C LEU A 432 -11.22 -51.63 1.90
N ASN A 433 -10.60 -52.72 2.36
CA ASN A 433 -9.50 -53.39 1.63
C ASN A 433 -9.96 -54.33 0.51
N GLY A 434 -11.27 -54.64 0.41
CA GLY A 434 -11.82 -55.56 -0.60
C GLY A 434 -12.12 -54.94 -1.98
N LEU A 435 -12.38 -53.63 -2.04
CA LEU A 435 -12.85 -52.96 -3.28
C LEU A 435 -11.74 -52.53 -4.25
N GLY A 436 -10.47 -52.64 -3.85
CA GLY A 436 -9.32 -52.29 -4.70
C GLY A 436 -8.99 -53.32 -5.80
N ALA A 437 -9.51 -54.56 -5.72
CA ALA A 437 -9.02 -55.69 -6.50
C ALA A 437 -9.77 -55.99 -7.82
N LEU A 438 -10.95 -55.37 -8.07
CA LEU A 438 -11.86 -55.75 -9.17
C LEU A 438 -12.04 -54.69 -10.28
N ARG A 439 -11.02 -53.85 -10.54
CA ARG A 439 -10.99 -52.99 -11.74
C ARG A 439 -9.68 -53.01 -12.53
N ALA A 440 -8.96 -54.13 -12.47
CA ALA A 440 -7.74 -54.37 -13.27
C ALA A 440 -8.00 -55.37 -14.40
N LYS A 441 -8.69 -54.95 -15.48
CA LYS A 441 -8.65 -55.50 -16.86
C LYS A 441 -9.73 -54.88 -17.76
N THR A 442 -9.38 -53.87 -18.55
CA THR A 442 -10.01 -53.57 -19.87
C THR A 442 -9.25 -52.43 -20.57
N GLY A 443 -9.02 -52.55 -21.88
CA GLY A 443 -8.70 -51.40 -22.77
C GLY A 443 -7.33 -50.74 -22.60
N ALA A 444 -6.27 -51.33 -23.16
CA ALA A 444 -4.98 -50.66 -23.32
C ALA A 444 -5.03 -49.58 -24.42
N VAL A 445 -5.53 -48.39 -24.12
CA VAL A 445 -5.31 -47.20 -24.95
C VAL A 445 -4.01 -46.53 -24.53
N LYS A 446 -2.96 -46.65 -25.35
CA LYS A 446 -1.68 -45.95 -25.11
C LYS A 446 -1.93 -44.44 -25.07
N PRO A 447 -1.66 -43.74 -23.95
CA PRO A 447 -1.66 -42.28 -23.97
C PRO A 447 -0.45 -41.84 -24.80
N LEU A 448 -0.72 -41.11 -25.89
CA LEU A 448 0.33 -40.46 -26.66
C LEU A 448 1.01 -39.43 -25.74
N ARG A 449 2.19 -39.77 -25.17
CA ARG A 449 3.02 -38.84 -24.36
C ARG A 449 3.53 -37.72 -25.27
N ARG A 450 2.66 -36.74 -25.53
CA ARG A 450 2.95 -35.58 -26.37
C ARG A 450 3.85 -34.63 -25.58
N ALA A 451 5.00 -34.29 -26.16
CA ALA A 451 6.04 -33.48 -25.51
C ALA A 451 5.60 -32.03 -25.25
N LYS A 452 4.87 -31.82 -24.14
CA LYS A 452 4.51 -30.49 -23.60
C LYS A 452 5.17 -30.18 -22.25
N THR A 453 5.87 -31.15 -21.67
CA THR A 453 6.31 -31.19 -20.27
C THR A 453 7.25 -30.07 -19.83
N GLY A 454 8.04 -29.46 -20.72
CA GLY A 454 8.87 -28.30 -20.38
C GLY A 454 8.04 -27.02 -20.24
N PHE A 455 7.40 -26.59 -21.33
CA PHE A 455 6.69 -25.31 -21.38
C PHE A 455 5.50 -25.24 -20.42
N THR A 456 4.71 -26.31 -20.25
CA THR A 456 3.57 -26.27 -19.30
C THR A 456 4.02 -26.17 -17.86
N THR A 457 5.13 -26.82 -17.50
CA THR A 457 5.71 -26.77 -16.14
C THR A 457 6.35 -25.42 -15.86
N TRP A 458 7.03 -24.83 -16.87
CA TRP A 458 7.51 -23.45 -16.83
C TRP A 458 6.35 -22.46 -16.63
N VAL A 459 5.29 -22.54 -17.45
CA VAL A 459 4.08 -21.69 -17.31
C VAL A 459 3.45 -21.86 -15.92
N ALA A 460 3.35 -23.09 -15.41
CA ALA A 460 2.81 -23.33 -14.07
C ALA A 460 3.64 -22.64 -12.98
N ARG A 461 4.98 -22.76 -13.04
CA ARG A 461 5.90 -22.09 -12.10
C ARG A 461 5.77 -20.57 -12.09
N TRP A 462 5.51 -19.95 -13.23
CA TRP A 462 5.31 -18.49 -13.32
C TRP A 462 3.87 -18.04 -12.99
N ARG A 463 2.88 -18.93 -12.89
CA ARG A 463 1.54 -18.56 -12.41
C ARG A 463 1.50 -18.30 -10.90
N ASN A 464 2.38 -18.94 -10.13
CA ASN A 464 2.50 -18.71 -8.70
C ASN A 464 3.98 -18.67 -8.27
N ILE A 465 4.51 -17.46 -8.07
CA ILE A 465 5.90 -17.24 -7.64
C ILE A 465 6.03 -16.97 -6.13
N SER A 466 4.92 -17.05 -5.38
CA SER A 466 4.90 -16.87 -3.92
C SER A 466 5.82 -17.88 -3.21
N LEU A 467 6.36 -17.49 -2.05
CA LEU A 467 7.30 -18.31 -1.28
C LEU A 467 6.65 -19.58 -0.71
N ASP A 468 5.40 -19.44 -0.29
CA ASP A 468 4.54 -20.45 0.35
C ASP A 468 3.70 -21.26 -0.66
N GLN A 469 3.70 -20.87 -1.94
CA GLN A 469 2.89 -21.46 -3.01
C GLN A 469 1.38 -21.45 -2.68
N ASP A 470 0.92 -20.36 -2.06
CA ASP A 470 -0.48 -20.11 -1.72
C ASP A 470 -1.35 -20.08 -2.99
N PRO A 471 -2.34 -20.98 -3.16
CA PRO A 471 -3.26 -20.97 -4.29
C PRO A 471 -4.06 -19.67 -4.43
N ASP A 472 -4.34 -18.98 -3.32
CA ASP A 472 -5.01 -17.69 -3.37
C ASP A 472 -4.11 -16.60 -3.99
N MET A 473 -2.79 -16.82 -4.12
CA MET A 473 -1.83 -15.93 -4.79
C MET A 473 -1.55 -16.28 -6.26
N GLU A 474 -2.28 -17.26 -6.84
CA GLU A 474 -2.09 -17.62 -8.25
C GLU A 474 -2.61 -16.51 -9.20
N VAL A 475 -1.76 -16.09 -10.14
CA VAL A 475 -2.09 -15.09 -11.18
C VAL A 475 -1.99 -15.73 -12.56
N PRO A 476 -3.08 -15.82 -13.35
CA PRO A 476 -3.01 -16.35 -14.71
C PRO A 476 -2.15 -15.46 -15.62
N LEU A 477 -1.10 -16.01 -16.22
CA LEU A 477 -0.15 -15.24 -17.06
C LEU A 477 -0.81 -14.44 -18.19
N ARG A 478 -1.93 -14.93 -18.75
CA ARG A 478 -2.73 -14.23 -19.78
C ARG A 478 -3.25 -12.86 -19.32
N TRP A 479 -3.43 -12.67 -18.01
CA TRP A 479 -3.81 -11.39 -17.40
C TRP A 479 -2.59 -10.61 -16.95
N MET A 480 -1.54 -11.28 -16.44
CA MET A 480 -0.33 -10.63 -15.95
C MET A 480 0.51 -9.99 -17.07
N VAL A 481 0.76 -10.68 -18.18
CA VAL A 481 1.65 -10.19 -19.26
C VAL A 481 1.16 -8.86 -19.87
N PRO A 482 -0.16 -8.66 -20.15
CA PRO A 482 -0.67 -7.37 -20.61
C PRO A 482 -0.50 -6.21 -19.63
N PHE A 483 -0.40 -6.44 -18.32
CA PHE A 483 -0.14 -5.38 -17.34
C PHE A 483 1.36 -5.11 -17.16
N LEU A 484 2.22 -6.14 -17.33
CA LEU A 484 3.65 -6.04 -17.04
C LEU A 484 4.36 -4.98 -17.91
N ILE A 485 4.10 -4.94 -19.22
CA ILE A 485 4.71 -3.95 -20.11
C ILE A 485 4.26 -2.51 -19.77
N PRO A 486 2.95 -2.21 -19.62
CA PRO A 486 2.50 -0.91 -19.11
C PRO A 486 3.07 -0.54 -17.73
N THR A 487 3.21 -1.49 -16.80
CA THR A 487 3.83 -1.21 -15.48
C THR A 487 5.30 -0.81 -15.62
N PHE A 488 6.09 -1.51 -16.46
CA PHE A 488 7.47 -1.10 -16.73
C PHE A 488 7.56 0.27 -17.42
N LEU A 489 6.65 0.56 -18.35
CA LEU A 489 6.60 1.87 -19.01
C LEU A 489 6.19 2.99 -18.03
N TYR A 490 5.30 2.72 -17.06
CA TYR A 490 4.98 3.67 -15.99
C TYR A 490 6.20 3.97 -15.13
N ILE A 491 6.96 2.94 -14.71
CA ILE A 491 8.21 3.12 -13.96
C ILE A 491 9.20 3.96 -14.77
N PHE A 492 9.33 3.69 -16.08
CA PHE A 492 10.16 4.49 -16.97
C PHE A 492 9.72 5.96 -17.05
N CYS A 493 8.42 6.25 -17.22
CA CYS A 493 7.89 7.61 -17.22
C CYS A 493 8.14 8.33 -15.88
N ARG A 494 8.01 7.65 -14.74
CA ARG A 494 8.31 8.19 -13.40
C ARG A 494 9.80 8.52 -13.23
N LEU A 495 10.69 7.66 -13.74
CA LEU A 495 12.14 7.92 -13.77
C LEU A 495 12.50 9.06 -14.75
N TYR A 496 11.80 9.17 -15.88
CA TYR A 496 11.95 10.26 -16.83
C TYR A 496 11.59 11.61 -16.18
N PHE A 497 10.46 11.72 -15.47
CA PHE A 497 10.12 12.96 -14.77
C PHE A 497 11.21 13.36 -13.79
N TYR A 498 11.73 12.42 -12.98
CA TYR A 498 12.84 12.73 -12.08
C TYR A 498 14.12 13.15 -12.81
N ALA A 499 14.41 12.61 -14.00
CA ALA A 499 15.54 13.08 -14.79
C ALA A 499 15.29 14.51 -15.30
N GLU A 500 14.12 14.76 -15.90
CA GLU A 500 13.73 16.06 -16.46
C GLU A 500 13.66 17.17 -15.39
N ASP A 501 13.21 16.84 -14.17
CA ASP A 501 13.18 17.75 -13.01
C ASP A 501 14.56 18.39 -12.71
N PHE A 502 15.67 17.67 -12.90
CA PHE A 502 17.02 18.21 -12.77
C PHE A 502 17.59 18.74 -14.10
N ILE A 503 17.27 18.08 -15.20
CA ILE A 503 17.82 18.34 -16.55
C ILE A 503 17.27 19.65 -17.13
N ALA A 504 16.01 19.99 -16.86
CA ALA A 504 15.37 21.23 -17.31
C ALA A 504 15.97 22.47 -16.65
N LEU A 505 16.47 22.38 -15.41
CA LEU A 505 17.06 23.50 -14.67
C LEU A 505 18.37 24.03 -15.29
N ARG A 506 18.92 23.38 -16.32
CA ARG A 506 20.07 23.88 -17.09
C ARG A 506 19.75 25.14 -17.90
N GLN A 507 18.49 25.32 -18.29
CA GLN A 507 17.98 26.41 -19.13
C GLN A 507 16.52 26.68 -18.73
N GLN A 508 16.25 27.84 -18.15
CA GLN A 508 14.92 28.26 -17.68
C GLN A 508 14.65 29.72 -18.04
N PRO A 509 13.39 30.15 -18.20
CA PRO A 509 13.05 31.56 -18.30
C PRO A 509 13.51 32.32 -17.06
N GLU A 510 14.05 33.52 -17.22
CA GLU A 510 14.49 34.40 -16.12
C GLU A 510 13.36 34.65 -15.11
N ALA A 511 12.11 34.73 -15.60
CA ALA A 511 10.91 34.87 -14.77
C ALA A 511 10.69 33.74 -13.74
N VAL A 512 11.37 32.59 -13.86
CA VAL A 512 11.37 31.53 -12.83
C VAL A 512 12.04 32.02 -11.55
N TYR A 513 13.09 32.83 -11.67
CA TYR A 513 13.92 33.27 -10.55
C TYR A 513 13.43 34.57 -9.90
N LEU A 514 12.45 35.26 -10.50
CA LEU A 514 11.85 36.48 -9.95
C LEU A 514 11.01 36.17 -8.71
N GLY A 515 11.34 36.85 -7.61
CA GLY A 515 10.63 36.76 -6.33
C GLY A 515 11.56 36.78 -5.12
N HIS A 516 11.23 37.62 -4.14
CA HIS A 516 11.93 37.72 -2.85
C HIS A 516 11.63 36.53 -1.91
N GLU A 517 11.73 35.31 -2.43
CA GLU A 517 11.50 34.06 -1.73
C GLU A 517 12.81 33.27 -1.64
N ARG A 518 13.81 33.86 -0.97
CA ARG A 518 15.00 33.13 -0.54
C ARG A 518 14.55 31.96 0.34
N PHE A 519 14.96 30.76 -0.04
CA PHE A 519 14.73 29.59 0.80
C PHE A 519 15.62 29.69 2.05
N ILE A 520 15.01 29.86 3.22
CA ILE A 520 15.71 29.83 4.51
C ILE A 520 15.58 28.41 5.07
N PRO A 521 16.62 27.57 5.04
CA PRO A 521 16.58 26.28 5.73
C PRO A 521 16.41 26.49 7.23
N PHE A 522 15.37 25.88 7.80
CA PHE A 522 15.30 25.66 9.25
C PHE A 522 16.13 24.43 9.63
N PHE A 523 17.46 24.60 9.67
CA PHE A 523 18.42 23.67 10.29
C PHE A 523 19.60 24.44 10.90
#